data_AF-A0A3D0NV18-F1
#
_entry.id   AF-A0A3D0NV18-F1
#
_cell.length_a   1.000
_cell.length_b   1.000
_cell.length_c   1.000
_cell.angle_alpha   90.00
_cell.angle_beta   90.00
_cell.angle_gamma   90.00
#
_symmetry.space_group_name_H-M   'P 1'
#
loop_
_entity.id
_entity.type
_entity.pdbx_description
1 polymer ?
#
loop_
_entity_poly.entity_id
_entity_poly.type
_entity_poly.pdbx_seq_one_letter_code
_entity_poly.pdbx_strand_id
1 'polypeptide(L)'
;MLMIGETFTALTLPYGAEHTKTVRVYVPAHEEGETLPVIYMTDGQNLFGDIPVKYGCWYVGKTVREHQQATGHAAVIVGIYNDGEAMERAGELTPKALGAFFYPPEMPPEARPQLIPTGEVFDDFVVNTVMPAVEAQFPVKKGRAYTAFCGSSCGGVQTFYTVLSHPEKFSCGGVFSPAFPVYV
;
A
#
# COMPACT_ATOMS: atom_id res chain seq x y z
N MET A 1 -22.67 -20.33 -11.31
CA MET A 1 -22.79 -19.44 -10.14
C MET A 1 -23.18 -18.04 -10.63
N LEU A 2 -23.75 -17.17 -9.80
CA LEU A 2 -23.98 -15.77 -10.19
C LEU A 2 -22.61 -15.06 -10.27
N MET A 3 -22.36 -14.33 -11.35
CA MET A 3 -21.15 -13.51 -11.49
C MET A 3 -21.39 -12.12 -10.90
N ILE A 4 -20.53 -11.71 -9.98
CA ILE A 4 -20.49 -10.35 -9.44
C ILE A 4 -19.49 -9.55 -10.29
N GLY A 5 -19.90 -8.35 -10.73
CA GLY A 5 -19.04 -7.43 -11.47
C GLY A 5 -17.91 -6.87 -10.59
N GLU A 6 -16.89 -6.28 -11.22
CA GLU A 6 -15.84 -5.58 -10.48
C GLU A 6 -16.40 -4.36 -9.73
N THR A 7 -15.82 -4.03 -8.58
CA THR A 7 -16.23 -2.89 -7.75
C THR A 7 -15.05 -2.08 -7.27
N PHE A 8 -15.32 -0.79 -7.01
CA PHE A 8 -14.40 0.14 -6.37
C PHE A 8 -15.09 0.72 -5.15
N THR A 9 -14.43 0.64 -3.99
CA THR A 9 -14.93 1.19 -2.73
C THR A 9 -13.85 2.03 -2.08
N ALA A 10 -14.19 3.22 -1.61
CA ALA A 10 -13.32 4.03 -0.78
C ALA A 10 -13.77 3.90 0.67
N LEU A 11 -12.83 3.60 1.55
CA LEU A 11 -12.99 3.59 2.98
C LEU A 11 -12.26 4.80 3.57
N THR A 12 -12.85 5.40 4.60
CA THR A 12 -12.18 6.37 5.46
C THR A 12 -11.92 5.69 6.79
N LEU A 13 -10.66 5.40 7.08
CA LEU A 13 -10.25 4.63 8.27
C LEU A 13 -9.47 5.50 9.25
N PRO A 14 -9.60 5.29 10.57
CA PRO A 14 -8.86 6.06 11.56
C PRO A 14 -7.36 5.80 11.47
N TYR A 15 -6.57 6.88 11.49
CA TYR A 15 -5.11 6.86 11.41
C TYR A 15 -4.52 7.69 12.56
N GLY A 16 -4.01 7.02 13.59
CA GLY A 16 -3.69 7.68 14.86
C GLY A 16 -4.95 8.22 15.57
N ALA A 17 -4.76 9.21 16.45
CA ALA A 17 -5.84 9.72 17.29
C ALA A 17 -6.73 10.78 16.63
N GLU A 18 -6.18 11.58 15.70
CA GLU A 18 -6.85 12.78 15.18
C GLU A 18 -6.95 12.81 13.64
N HIS A 19 -6.48 11.76 12.96
CA HIS A 19 -6.47 11.71 11.50
C HIS A 19 -7.24 10.51 10.96
N THR A 20 -7.59 10.60 9.68
CA THR A 20 -8.18 9.51 8.92
C THR A 20 -7.46 9.37 7.60
N LYS A 21 -7.36 8.14 7.11
CA LYS A 21 -6.76 7.80 5.82
C LYS A 21 -7.80 7.28 4.85
N THR A 22 -7.62 7.64 3.57
CA THR A 22 -8.37 7.02 2.49
C THR A 22 -7.72 5.68 2.12
N VAL A 23 -8.53 4.63 2.09
CA VAL A 23 -8.15 3.31 1.57
C VAL A 23 -9.09 2.94 0.45
N ARG A 24 -8.56 2.62 -0.72
CA ARG A 24 -9.35 2.19 -1.87
C ARG A 24 -9.24 0.69 -2.07
N VAL A 25 -10.37 0.02 -2.12
CA VAL A 25 -10.48 -1.40 -2.37
C VAL A 25 -11.05 -1.62 -3.77
N TYR A 26 -10.28 -2.28 -4.63
CA TYR A 26 -10.72 -2.80 -5.91
C TYR A 26 -10.95 -4.30 -5.79
N VAL A 27 -12.18 -4.73 -6.03
CA VAL A 27 -12.54 -6.15 -6.09
C VAL A 27 -12.79 -6.50 -7.56
N PRO A 28 -12.02 -7.44 -8.15
CA PRO A 28 -12.27 -7.88 -9.51
C PRO A 28 -13.58 -8.66 -9.60
N ALA A 29 -14.06 -8.90 -10.83
CA ALA A 29 -15.23 -9.74 -11.04
C ALA A 29 -14.98 -11.15 -10.46
N HIS A 30 -15.96 -11.74 -9.78
CA HIS A 30 -15.81 -13.01 -9.08
C HIS A 30 -17.16 -13.72 -8.98
N GLU A 31 -17.13 -15.01 -8.64
CA GLU A 31 -18.37 -15.76 -8.41
C GLU A 31 -18.96 -15.41 -7.03
N GLU A 32 -20.28 -15.41 -6.91
CA GLU A 32 -20.95 -15.21 -5.63
C GLU A 32 -20.48 -16.24 -4.58
N GLY A 33 -20.00 -15.77 -3.43
CA GLY A 33 -19.42 -16.59 -2.37
C GLY A 33 -17.94 -16.94 -2.55
N GLU A 34 -17.32 -16.58 -3.67
CA GLU A 34 -15.88 -16.70 -3.87
C GLU A 34 -15.10 -15.75 -2.94
N THR A 35 -13.95 -16.21 -2.46
CA THR A 35 -12.95 -15.34 -1.82
C THR A 35 -11.64 -15.37 -2.61
N LEU A 36 -10.95 -14.25 -2.64
CA LEU A 36 -9.79 -13.97 -3.49
C LEU A 36 -8.55 -13.63 -2.64
N PRO A 37 -7.33 -13.91 -3.12
CA PRO A 37 -6.14 -13.35 -2.50
C PRO A 37 -6.16 -11.82 -2.54
N VAL A 38 -5.38 -11.18 -1.68
CA VAL A 38 -5.35 -9.72 -1.51
C VAL A 38 -3.94 -9.18 -1.58
N ILE A 39 -3.78 -8.07 -2.30
CA ILE A 39 -2.53 -7.32 -2.41
C ILE A 39 -2.77 -5.92 -1.87
N TYR A 40 -2.10 -5.60 -0.77
CA TYR A 40 -2.07 -4.26 -0.20
C TYR A 40 -0.96 -3.45 -0.87
N MET A 41 -1.23 -2.19 -1.19
CA MET A 41 -0.31 -1.34 -1.94
C MET A 41 -0.22 0.05 -1.33
N THR A 42 1.00 0.58 -1.21
CA THR A 42 1.22 2.00 -0.93
C THR A 42 0.80 2.86 -2.12
N ASP A 43 0.68 4.17 -1.92
CA ASP A 43 0.38 5.14 -2.98
C ASP A 43 -0.95 4.85 -3.69
N GLY A 44 -1.97 4.52 -2.89
CA GLY A 44 -3.30 4.10 -3.36
C GLY A 44 -3.93 5.05 -4.39
N GLN A 45 -3.61 6.34 -4.32
CA GLN A 45 -4.11 7.34 -5.27
C GLN A 45 -3.57 7.13 -6.69
N ASN A 46 -2.40 6.50 -6.84
CA ASN A 46 -1.73 6.28 -8.13
C ASN A 46 -2.12 4.96 -8.80
N LEU A 47 -3.00 4.14 -8.23
CA LEU A 47 -3.15 2.75 -8.70
C LEU A 47 -4.07 2.59 -9.90
N PHE A 48 -5.15 3.38 -10.00
CA PHE A 48 -6.28 3.06 -10.87
C PHE A 48 -6.49 4.01 -12.06
N GLY A 49 -5.98 5.24 -12.00
CA GLY A 49 -5.99 6.18 -13.13
C GLY A 49 -7.34 6.81 -13.43
N ASP A 50 -8.27 6.68 -12.49
CA ASP A 50 -9.59 7.31 -12.51
C ASP A 50 -9.60 8.70 -11.85
N ILE A 51 -8.48 9.08 -11.23
CA ILE A 51 -8.24 10.41 -10.69
C ILE A 51 -6.92 10.99 -11.25
N PRO A 52 -6.85 12.30 -11.55
CA PRO A 52 -5.59 12.94 -11.92
C PRO A 52 -4.58 12.89 -10.77
N VAL A 53 -3.36 12.44 -11.06
CA VAL A 53 -2.28 12.34 -10.07
C VAL A 53 -0.96 12.87 -10.62
N LYS A 54 -0.16 13.48 -9.74
CA LYS A 54 1.09 14.18 -10.08
C LYS A 54 2.16 13.27 -10.70
N TYR A 55 2.24 12.01 -10.28
CA TYR A 55 3.34 11.10 -10.61
C TYR A 55 2.91 9.91 -11.50
N GLY A 56 1.80 10.04 -12.21
CA GLY A 56 1.29 9.01 -13.12
C GLY A 56 0.57 7.86 -12.42
N CYS A 57 0.12 6.90 -13.22
CA CYS A 57 -0.71 5.79 -12.78
C CYS A 57 -0.04 4.43 -13.04
N TRP A 58 -0.25 3.48 -12.13
CA TRP A 58 0.24 2.10 -12.25
C TRP A 58 -0.67 1.22 -13.11
N TYR A 59 -1.93 1.62 -13.30
CA TYR A 59 -2.96 0.88 -14.03
C TYR A 59 -3.24 -0.51 -13.46
N VAL A 60 -3.16 -0.68 -12.13
CA VAL A 60 -3.29 -1.98 -11.45
C VAL A 60 -4.63 -2.65 -11.75
N GLY A 61 -5.74 -1.89 -11.75
CA GLY A 61 -7.06 -2.45 -12.08
C GLY A 61 -7.14 -3.04 -13.50
N LYS A 62 -6.50 -2.39 -14.48
CA LYS A 62 -6.37 -2.93 -15.84
C LYS A 62 -5.51 -4.20 -15.84
N THR A 63 -4.37 -4.18 -15.16
CA THR A 63 -3.47 -5.34 -15.06
C THR A 63 -4.14 -6.55 -14.42
N VAL A 64 -4.89 -6.37 -13.33
CA VAL A 64 -5.63 -7.47 -12.68
C VAL A 64 -6.67 -8.05 -13.64
N ARG A 65 -7.42 -7.21 -14.35
CA ARG A 65 -8.43 -7.66 -15.32
C ARG A 65 -7.82 -8.46 -16.47
N GLU A 66 -6.72 -7.96 -17.04
CA GLU A 66 -6.00 -8.64 -18.11
C GLU A 66 -5.41 -9.98 -17.63
N HIS A 67 -4.84 -10.01 -16.42
CA HIS A 67 -4.32 -11.23 -15.81
C HIS A 67 -5.43 -12.27 -15.52
N GLN A 68 -6.59 -11.81 -15.05
CA GLN A 68 -7.75 -12.65 -14.81
C GLN A 68 -8.28 -13.26 -16.10
N GLN A 69 -8.40 -12.48 -17.17
CA GLN A 69 -8.81 -12.98 -18.48
C GLN A 69 -7.82 -14.01 -19.04
N ALA A 70 -6.52 -13.83 -18.78
CA ALA A 70 -5.48 -14.72 -19.29
C ALA A 70 -5.35 -16.02 -18.50
N THR A 71 -5.60 -16.00 -17.18
CA THR A 71 -5.23 -17.12 -16.29
C THR A 71 -6.37 -17.68 -15.44
N GLY A 72 -7.50 -16.98 -15.37
CA GLY A 72 -8.58 -17.27 -14.43
C GLY A 72 -8.30 -16.82 -12.99
N HIS A 73 -7.11 -16.31 -12.68
CA HIS A 73 -6.75 -15.87 -11.34
C HIS A 73 -6.82 -14.34 -11.19
N ALA A 74 -7.30 -13.87 -10.05
CA ALA A 74 -7.34 -12.46 -9.73
C ALA A 74 -7.04 -12.23 -8.24
N ALA A 75 -6.78 -10.98 -7.87
CA ALA A 75 -6.59 -10.56 -6.50
C ALA A 75 -7.33 -9.26 -6.23
N VAL A 76 -7.85 -9.13 -5.00
CA VAL A 76 -8.33 -7.84 -4.47
C VAL A 76 -7.13 -6.92 -4.30
N ILE A 77 -7.27 -5.66 -4.72
CA ILE A 77 -6.23 -4.65 -4.55
C ILE A 77 -6.69 -3.65 -3.51
N VAL A 78 -5.87 -3.44 -2.48
CA VAL A 78 -6.12 -2.47 -1.41
C VAL A 78 -5.07 -1.38 -1.49
N GLY A 79 -5.41 -0.25 -2.10
CA GLY A 79 -4.55 0.91 -2.20
C GLY A 79 -4.69 1.84 -1.01
N ILE A 80 -3.61 2.05 -0.27
CA ILE A 80 -3.56 2.94 0.90
C ILE A 80 -3.00 4.28 0.45
N TYR A 81 -3.80 5.35 0.57
CA TYR A 81 -3.37 6.68 0.15
C TYR A 81 -2.23 7.16 1.05
N ASN A 82 -1.28 7.87 0.46
CA ASN A 82 -0.52 8.85 1.23
C ASN A 82 -1.30 10.18 1.18
N ASP A 83 -1.40 10.88 2.31
CA ASP A 83 -2.22 12.10 2.44
C ASP A 83 -1.39 13.38 2.45
N GLY A 84 -0.12 13.30 2.04
CA GLY A 84 0.84 14.37 2.28
C GLY A 84 1.67 14.78 1.07
N GLU A 85 2.29 15.94 1.19
CA GLU A 85 3.34 16.41 0.28
C GLU A 85 4.54 15.44 0.31
N ALA A 86 5.47 15.60 -0.63
CA ALA A 86 6.55 14.63 -0.87
C ALA A 86 7.33 14.20 0.40
N MET A 87 7.54 15.11 1.35
CA MET A 87 8.28 14.83 2.60
C MET A 87 7.41 14.16 3.68
N GLU A 88 6.11 14.45 3.73
CA GLU A 88 5.19 13.76 4.63
C GLU A 88 5.01 12.31 4.19
N ARG A 89 4.84 12.09 2.88
CA ARG A 89 4.88 10.74 2.29
C ARG A 89 6.20 10.04 2.60
N ALA A 90 7.34 10.73 2.44
CA ALA A 90 8.63 10.13 2.70
C ALA A 90 8.77 9.72 4.18
N GLY A 91 8.36 10.58 5.12
CA GLY A 91 8.36 10.28 6.55
C GLY A 91 7.45 9.09 6.90
N GLU A 92 6.21 9.11 6.39
CA GLU A 92 5.21 8.05 6.59
C GLU A 92 5.65 6.68 6.10
N LEU A 93 6.45 6.63 5.04
CA LEU A 93 6.94 5.38 4.44
C LEU A 93 8.41 5.10 4.80
N THR A 94 8.93 5.75 5.85
CA THR A 94 10.27 5.53 6.40
C THR A 94 10.18 4.99 7.83
N PRO A 95 10.47 3.69 8.04
CA PRO A 95 10.72 3.14 9.38
C PRO A 95 11.92 3.82 10.05
N LYS A 96 11.83 4.08 11.36
CA LYS A 96 12.93 4.69 12.15
C LYS A 96 14.19 3.85 12.15
N ALA A 97 14.05 2.53 12.02
CA ALA A 97 15.16 1.59 12.01
C ALA A 97 16.14 1.76 10.83
N LEU A 98 15.78 2.51 9.78
CA LEU A 98 16.63 2.72 8.60
C LEU A 98 17.72 3.76 8.78
N GLY A 99 17.72 4.52 9.88
CA GLY A 99 18.70 5.56 10.12
C GLY A 99 18.25 6.93 9.63
N ALA A 100 19.23 7.82 9.45
CA ALA A 100 18.96 9.22 9.11
C ALA A 100 18.84 9.37 7.59
N PHE A 101 18.01 10.31 7.14
CA PHE A 101 17.98 10.67 5.73
C PHE A 101 19.32 11.31 5.32
N PHE A 102 19.87 10.88 4.19
CA PHE A 102 21.08 11.43 3.62
C PHE A 102 20.81 12.82 3.07
N TYR A 103 21.57 13.80 3.54
CA TYR A 103 21.61 15.14 2.97
C TYR A 103 23.00 15.39 2.38
N PRO A 104 23.11 15.86 1.13
CA PRO A 104 24.39 16.24 0.55
C PRO A 104 25.15 17.20 1.48
N PRO A 105 26.48 17.06 1.65
CA PRO A 105 27.27 17.92 2.53
C PRO A 105 27.12 19.41 2.21
N GLU A 106 26.88 19.74 0.95
CA GLU A 106 26.71 21.10 0.43
C GLU A 106 25.35 21.71 0.81
N MET A 107 24.38 20.89 1.25
CA MET A 107 23.07 21.35 1.69
C MET A 107 23.15 21.85 3.14
N PRO A 108 22.96 23.16 3.37
CA PRO A 108 23.07 23.72 4.71
C PRO A 108 21.92 23.20 5.59
N PRO A 109 22.13 22.99 6.90
CA PRO A 109 21.13 22.39 7.81
C PRO A 109 19.74 23.03 7.75
N GLU A 110 19.67 24.35 7.62
CA GLU A 110 18.44 25.13 7.51
C GLU A 110 17.65 24.91 6.21
N ALA A 111 18.30 24.40 5.15
CA ALA A 111 17.67 24.05 3.89
C ALA A 111 17.27 22.57 3.80
N ARG A 112 17.63 21.75 4.80
CA ARG A 112 17.31 20.32 4.80
C ARG A 112 15.82 20.14 5.09
N PRO A 113 15.05 19.49 4.20
CA PRO A 113 13.66 19.21 4.49
C PRO A 113 13.57 18.31 5.73
N GLN A 114 12.65 18.64 6.65
CA GLN A 114 12.43 17.82 7.82
C GLN A 114 11.68 16.55 7.42
N LEU A 115 12.34 15.41 7.53
CA LEU A 115 11.71 14.10 7.43
C LEU A 115 11.49 13.57 8.84
N ILE A 116 10.23 13.34 9.19
CA ILE A 116 9.85 12.73 10.47
C ILE A 116 9.47 11.27 10.17
N PRO A 117 10.32 10.29 10.49
CA PRO A 117 10.05 8.88 10.20
C PRO A 117 8.91 8.36 11.08
N THR A 118 7.83 7.93 10.42
CA THR A 118 6.62 7.38 11.03
C THR A 118 6.19 6.05 10.38
N GLY A 119 7.12 5.36 9.71
CA GLY A 119 6.86 4.06 9.05
C GLY A 119 6.25 2.99 9.95
N GLU A 120 6.59 2.97 11.24
CA GLU A 120 5.98 2.04 12.20
C GLU A 120 4.51 2.39 12.52
N VAL A 121 4.14 3.67 12.46
CA VAL A 121 2.74 4.10 12.62
C VAL A 121 1.93 3.71 11.39
N PHE A 122 2.50 3.87 10.20
CA PHE A 122 1.88 3.40 8.96
C PHE A 122 1.72 1.88 8.94
N ASP A 123 2.75 1.15 9.36
CA ASP A 123 2.75 -0.31 9.49
C ASP A 123 1.65 -0.80 10.45
N ASP A 124 1.57 -0.22 11.65
CA ASP A 124 0.51 -0.50 12.61
C ASP A 124 -0.88 -0.23 12.02
N PHE A 125 -1.06 0.89 11.32
CA PHE A 125 -2.30 1.21 10.63
C PHE A 125 -2.69 0.17 9.58
N VAL A 126 -1.75 -0.27 8.74
CA VAL A 126 -1.99 -1.35 7.76
C VAL A 126 -2.49 -2.59 8.49
N VAL A 127 -1.75 -3.00 9.50
CA VAL A 127 -1.84 -4.33 10.10
C VAL A 127 -3.01 -4.46 11.08
N ASN A 128 -3.32 -3.39 11.81
CA ASN A 128 -4.30 -3.40 12.89
C ASN A 128 -5.56 -2.60 12.57
N THR A 129 -5.58 -1.81 11.49
CA THR A 129 -6.77 -1.07 11.05
C THR A 129 -7.22 -1.47 9.65
N VAL A 130 -6.35 -1.40 8.65
CA VAL A 130 -6.73 -1.64 7.25
C VAL A 130 -7.07 -3.11 7.02
N MET A 131 -6.19 -4.03 7.41
CA MET A 131 -6.41 -5.47 7.20
C MET A 131 -7.72 -5.96 7.86
N PRO A 132 -8.00 -5.67 9.16
CA PRO A 132 -9.27 -6.08 9.77
C PRO A 132 -10.50 -5.46 9.09
N ALA A 133 -10.44 -4.19 8.69
CA ALA A 133 -11.55 -3.53 7.99
C ALA A 133 -11.83 -4.18 6.63
N VAL A 134 -10.78 -4.53 5.88
CA VAL A 134 -10.91 -5.22 4.59
C VAL A 134 -11.45 -6.63 4.77
N GLU A 135 -10.91 -7.39 5.71
CA GLU A 135 -11.36 -8.76 6.00
C GLU A 135 -12.81 -8.86 6.49
N ALA A 136 -13.35 -7.79 7.07
CA ALA A 136 -14.72 -7.74 7.55
C ALA A 136 -15.75 -7.40 6.44
N GLN A 137 -15.32 -6.71 5.39
CA GLN A 137 -16.22 -6.08 4.43
C GLN A 137 -16.11 -6.63 3.00
N PHE A 138 -15.01 -7.31 2.66
CA PHE A 138 -14.72 -7.68 1.27
C PHE A 138 -14.41 -9.18 1.08
N PRO A 139 -14.55 -9.64 -0.18
CA PRO A 139 -13.97 -10.78 -0.86
C PRO A 139 -12.77 -11.60 -0.39
N VAL A 140 -12.13 -11.37 0.74
CA VAL A 140 -10.69 -11.71 0.87
C VAL A 140 -10.44 -13.03 1.59
N LYS A 141 -9.52 -13.82 1.04
CA LYS A 141 -8.93 -14.97 1.73
C LYS A 141 -8.07 -14.47 2.89
N LYS A 142 -8.20 -15.14 4.03
CA LYS A 142 -7.41 -14.83 5.24
C LYS A 142 -6.13 -15.67 5.28
N GLY A 143 -5.14 -15.13 5.98
CA GLY A 143 -3.88 -15.81 6.26
C GLY A 143 -2.79 -15.54 5.21
N ARG A 144 -1.54 -15.61 5.67
CA ARG A 144 -0.38 -15.12 4.91
C ARG A 144 -0.23 -15.66 3.49
N ALA A 145 -0.64 -16.90 3.24
CA ALA A 145 -0.49 -17.55 1.93
C ALA A 145 -1.27 -16.84 0.81
N TYR A 146 -2.24 -15.99 1.17
CA TYR A 146 -3.08 -15.25 0.23
C TYR A 146 -2.91 -13.75 0.33
N THR A 147 -1.94 -13.29 1.12
CA THR A 147 -1.76 -11.87 1.44
C THR A 147 -0.37 -11.41 1.03
N ALA A 148 -0.33 -10.37 0.20
CA ALA A 148 0.90 -9.70 -0.22
C ALA A 148 0.85 -8.20 0.08
N PHE A 149 2.03 -7.59 0.17
CA PHE A 149 2.20 -6.14 0.31
C PHE A 149 3.17 -5.63 -0.76
N CYS A 150 2.87 -4.51 -1.41
CA CYS A 150 3.66 -4.00 -2.54
C CYS A 150 3.82 -2.47 -2.50
N GLY A 151 4.93 -1.95 -3.02
CA GLY A 151 5.16 -0.52 -3.10
C GLY A 151 6.44 -0.15 -3.85
N SER A 152 6.57 1.12 -4.21
CA SER A 152 7.75 1.65 -4.94
C SER A 152 8.45 2.79 -4.20
N SER A 153 9.76 2.93 -4.40
CA SER A 153 10.58 3.98 -3.78
C SER A 153 10.49 3.91 -2.25
N CYS A 154 10.06 4.97 -1.56
CA CYS A 154 9.76 4.91 -0.12
C CYS A 154 8.71 3.83 0.21
N GLY A 155 7.72 3.62 -0.65
CA GLY A 155 6.74 2.53 -0.47
C GLY A 155 7.36 1.13 -0.63
N GLY A 156 8.43 1.00 -1.42
CA GLY A 156 9.20 -0.25 -1.52
C GLY A 156 9.99 -0.52 -0.25
N VAL A 157 10.56 0.53 0.34
CA VAL A 157 11.23 0.48 1.65
C VAL A 157 10.26 0.09 2.75
N GLN A 158 9.10 0.75 2.82
CA GLN A 158 8.03 0.38 3.75
C GLN A 158 7.56 -1.05 3.52
N THR A 159 7.39 -1.48 2.26
CA THR A 159 7.00 -2.86 1.92
C THR A 159 7.99 -3.88 2.45
N PHE A 160 9.29 -3.62 2.27
CA PHE A 160 10.34 -4.49 2.78
C PHE A 160 10.28 -4.62 4.30
N TYR A 161 10.11 -3.49 5.01
CA TYR A 161 9.94 -3.47 6.45
C TYR A 161 8.67 -4.24 6.89
N THR A 162 7.50 -3.88 6.38
CA THR A 162 6.21 -4.48 6.76
C THR A 162 6.20 -6.01 6.57
N VAL A 163 6.69 -6.51 5.43
CA VAL A 163 6.68 -7.96 5.15
C VAL A 163 7.64 -8.73 6.07
N LEU A 164 8.78 -8.14 6.44
CA LEU A 164 9.75 -8.78 7.35
C LEU A 164 9.39 -8.63 8.83
N SER A 165 8.69 -7.56 9.20
CA SER A 165 8.17 -7.34 10.55
C SER A 165 6.96 -8.23 10.84
N HIS A 166 6.20 -8.59 9.80
CA HIS A 166 4.97 -9.38 9.92
C HIS A 166 4.97 -10.64 9.03
N PRO A 167 5.97 -11.54 9.14
CA PRO A 167 6.03 -12.75 8.33
C PRO A 167 4.85 -13.68 8.62
N GLU A 168 4.18 -13.56 9.76
CA GLU A 168 2.95 -14.27 10.10
C GLU A 168 1.72 -13.80 9.30
N LYS A 169 1.76 -12.57 8.77
CA LYS A 169 0.65 -11.94 8.02
C LYS A 169 0.88 -11.89 6.51
N PHE A 170 2.13 -11.80 6.07
CA PHE A 170 2.49 -11.69 4.65
C PHE A 170 3.37 -12.86 4.20
N SER A 171 3.10 -13.39 3.00
CA SER A 171 3.97 -14.41 2.37
C SER A 171 4.71 -13.92 1.13
N CYS A 172 4.35 -12.74 0.62
CA CYS A 172 4.92 -12.15 -0.58
C CYS A 172 5.04 -10.63 -0.43
N GLY A 173 6.15 -10.07 -0.92
CA GLY A 173 6.41 -8.63 -0.96
C GLY A 173 6.81 -8.17 -2.35
N GLY A 174 6.11 -7.19 -2.92
CA GLY A 174 6.49 -6.51 -4.16
C GLY A 174 7.31 -5.26 -3.87
N VAL A 175 8.63 -5.42 -3.73
CA VAL A 175 9.56 -4.34 -3.36
C VAL A 175 10.16 -3.73 -4.62
N PHE A 176 9.55 -2.66 -5.13
CA PHE A 176 9.96 -2.04 -6.40
C PHE A 176 10.88 -0.83 -6.14
N SER A 177 12.08 -0.85 -6.72
CA SER A 177 13.05 0.27 -6.65
C SER A 177 13.14 0.92 -5.25
N PRO A 178 13.38 0.15 -4.18
CA PRO A 178 13.32 0.67 -2.81
C PRO A 178 14.40 1.73 -2.60
N ALA A 179 14.02 2.86 -2.01
CA ALA A 179 14.88 4.01 -1.76
C ALA A 179 15.92 3.79 -0.64
N PHE A 180 16.44 2.58 -0.39
CA PHE A 180 17.47 2.35 0.63
C PHE A 180 18.70 3.29 0.58
N PRO A 181 19.22 3.67 -0.61
CA PRO A 181 20.42 4.51 -0.69
C PRO A 181 20.26 5.94 -0.16
N VAL A 182 19.05 6.39 0.15
CA VAL A 182 18.82 7.74 0.70
C VAL A 182 18.88 7.78 2.22
N TYR A 183 19.22 6.67 2.87
CA TYR A 183 19.38 6.58 4.32
C TYR A 183 20.83 6.20 4.68
N VAL A 184 21.33 6.71 5.80
CA VAL A 184 22.68 6.50 6.34
C VAL A 184 22.68 6.19 7.83
#